data_AF-A0A8D8JXX7-F1
#
_entry.id   AF-A0A8D8JXX7-F1
#
_cell.length_a   1.000
_cell.length_b   1.000
_cell.length_c   1.000
_cell.angle_alpha   90.00
_cell.angle_beta   90.00
_cell.angle_gamma   90.00
#
_symmetry.space_group_name_H-M   'P 1'
#
loop_
_entity.id
_entity.type
_entity.pdbx_description
1 polymer ?
#
loop_
_entity_poly.entity_id
_entity_poly.type
_entity_poly.pdbx_seq_one_letter_code
_entity_poly.pdbx_strand_id
1 'polypeptide(L)'
;RFCSTTGATIRIDDVEKQIEPPKQPELVPNGYVKVAESGEANLSQTRLHHLRWMLQKDKLGQDMILLGRPGNLRRNLIMQFSELTRREIEYILLNRDTTESDLKQRREIQDGTATYYNQSA
;
A
#
# COMPACT_ATOMS: atom_id res chain seq x y z
N ARG A 1 3.36 20.28 5.81
CA ARG A 1 2.37 19.20 5.58
C ARG A 1 2.24 18.41 6.86
N PHE A 2 1.02 18.01 7.21
CA PHE A 2 0.71 17.17 8.37
C PHE A 2 -0.08 15.94 7.89
N CYS A 3 -0.05 14.87 8.69
CA CYS A 3 -0.85 13.67 8.48
C CYS A 3 -1.53 13.32 9.81
N SER A 4 -2.85 13.24 9.79
CA SER A 4 -3.67 12.91 10.94
C SER A 4 -4.60 11.77 10.59
N THR A 5 -4.69 10.77 11.46
CA THR A 5 -5.61 9.64 11.32
C THR A 5 -6.65 9.71 12.43
N THR A 6 -7.90 10.02 12.07
CA THR A 6 -9.02 10.07 13.03
C THR A 6 -9.97 8.93 12.75
N GLY A 7 -9.90 7.87 13.56
CA GLY A 7 -10.77 6.70 13.45
C GLY A 7 -10.69 6.03 12.08
N ALA A 8 -11.70 6.29 11.23
CA ALA A 8 -11.86 5.73 9.90
C ALA A 8 -11.53 6.72 8.77
N THR A 9 -10.96 7.90 9.07
CA THR A 9 -10.57 8.88 8.04
C THR A 9 -9.10 9.22 8.16
N ILE A 10 -8.40 9.15 7.03
CA ILE A 10 -7.03 9.66 6.90
C ILE A 10 -7.04 10.99 6.16
N ARG A 11 -6.32 11.95 6.71
CA ARG A 11 -6.09 13.24 6.08
C ARG A 11 -4.59 13.53 6.00
N ILE A 12 -4.13 13.80 4.78
CA ILE A 12 -2.79 14.30 4.52
C ILE A 12 -2.95 15.67 3.87
N ASP A 13 -2.70 16.71 4.65
CA ASP A 13 -2.83 18.11 4.22
C ASP A 13 -4.27 18.46 3.77
N ASP A 14 -4.49 18.68 2.48
CA ASP A 14 -5.78 18.97 1.84
C ASP A 14 -6.49 17.72 1.27
N VAL A 15 -5.83 16.56 1.25
CA VAL A 15 -6.40 15.32 0.71
C VAL A 15 -6.91 14.44 1.85
N GLU A 16 -8.18 14.07 1.77
CA GLU A 16 -8.83 13.16 2.72
C GLU A 16 -9.46 11.96 2.01
N LYS A 17 -9.46 10.83 2.73
CA LYS A 17 -10.06 9.57 2.30
C LYS A 17 -10.59 8.79 3.50
N GLN A 18 -11.76 8.16 3.32
CA GLN A 18 -12.28 7.19 4.27
C GLN A 18 -11.60 5.84 4.08
N ILE A 19 -11.24 5.21 5.20
CA ILE A 19 -10.57 3.92 5.28
C ILE A 19 -11.63 2.84 5.47
N GLU A 20 -11.56 1.82 4.61
CA GLU A 20 -12.35 0.60 4.76
C GLU A 20 -11.64 -0.37 5.73
N PRO A 21 -12.39 -1.14 6.54
CA PRO A 21 -11.78 -2.15 7.38
C PRO A 21 -11.20 -3.28 6.51
N PRO A 22 -9.96 -3.75 6.79
CA PRO A 22 -9.37 -4.88 6.07
C PRO A 22 -10.14 -6.17 6.35
N LYS A 23 -10.20 -7.06 5.36
CA LYS A 23 -10.73 -8.42 5.47
C LYS A 23 -9.75 -9.33 6.23
N GLN A 24 -8.45 -9.14 6.00
CA GLN A 24 -7.33 -9.88 6.56
C GLN A 24 -6.34 -8.92 7.22
N PRO A 25 -6.56 -8.55 8.50
CA PRO A 25 -5.70 -7.61 9.22
C PRO A 25 -4.22 -8.01 9.27
N GLU A 26 -3.92 -9.31 9.18
CA GLU A 26 -2.55 -9.84 9.17
C GLU A 26 -1.74 -9.47 7.92
N LEU A 27 -2.41 -9.12 6.82
CA LEU A 27 -1.78 -8.68 5.58
C LEU A 27 -1.53 -7.16 5.53
N VAL A 28 -1.97 -6.43 6.56
CA VAL A 28 -1.71 -5.00 6.70
C VAL A 28 -0.33 -4.81 7.34
N PRO A 29 0.58 -4.07 6.70
CA PRO A 29 1.90 -3.78 7.28
C PRO A 29 1.79 -3.03 8.61
N ASN A 30 2.69 -3.33 9.54
CA ASN A 30 2.79 -2.64 10.83
C ASN A 30 4.24 -2.15 11.09
N GLY A 31 4.37 -1.06 11.85
CA GLY A 31 5.66 -0.58 12.36
C GLY A 31 6.45 0.30 11.40
N TYR A 32 5.87 0.75 10.28
CA TYR A 32 6.53 1.63 9.31
C TYR A 32 6.28 3.12 9.57
N VAL A 33 5.22 3.45 10.32
CA VAL A 33 4.85 4.79 10.74
C VAL A 33 4.82 4.89 12.26
N LYS A 34 5.58 5.85 12.81
CA LYS A 34 5.48 6.20 14.23
C LYS A 34 4.43 7.30 14.38
N VAL A 35 3.32 6.99 15.05
CA VAL A 35 2.28 7.96 15.35
C VAL A 35 2.53 8.51 16.76
N ALA A 36 2.53 9.83 16.90
CA ALA A 36 2.62 10.49 18.21
C ALA A 36 1.32 10.29 18.99
N GLU A 37 1.35 10.49 20.31
CA GLU A 37 0.16 10.41 21.18
C GLU A 37 -0.97 11.35 20.73
N SER A 38 -0.64 12.43 20.02
CA SER A 38 -1.58 13.37 19.40
C SER A 38 -2.31 12.83 18.16
N GLY A 39 -1.97 11.63 17.67
CA GLY A 39 -2.53 11.05 16.45
C GLY A 39 -1.86 11.52 15.15
N GLU A 40 -0.79 12.32 15.26
CA GLU A 40 -0.01 12.79 14.11
C GLU A 40 1.12 11.82 13.74
N ALA A 41 1.29 11.55 12.44
CA ALA A 41 2.37 10.71 11.96
C ALA A 41 3.71 11.46 11.94
N ASN A 42 4.72 10.93 12.64
CA ASN A 42 6.08 11.45 12.64
C ASN A 42 6.83 11.03 11.36
N LEU A 43 6.66 11.83 10.30
CA LEU A 43 7.25 11.59 8.98
C LEU A 43 7.91 12.86 8.44
N SER A 44 8.97 12.69 7.65
CA SER A 44 9.63 13.83 6.99
C SER A 44 8.72 14.48 5.95
N GLN A 45 8.93 15.77 5.69
CA GLN A 45 8.11 16.53 4.73
C GLN A 45 8.17 15.94 3.31
N THR A 46 9.29 15.35 2.91
CA THR A 46 9.43 14.64 1.64
C THR A 46 8.55 13.39 1.58
N ARG A 47 8.50 12.60 2.66
CA ARG A 47 7.63 11.42 2.72
C ARG A 47 6.16 11.82 2.67
N LEU A 48 5.77 12.83 3.44
CA LEU A 48 4.41 13.38 3.42
C LEU A 48 4.00 13.90 2.05
N HIS A 49 4.92 14.50 1.29
CA HIS A 49 4.66 14.92 -0.08
C HIS A 49 4.32 13.72 -1.00
N HIS A 50 5.09 12.64 -0.93
CA HIS A 50 4.81 11.43 -1.71
C HIS A 50 3.52 10.74 -1.28
N LEU A 51 3.30 10.58 0.03
CA LEU A 51 2.09 9.94 0.56
C LEU A 51 0.83 10.75 0.21
N ARG A 52 0.89 12.08 0.22
CA ARG A 52 -0.19 12.95 -0.24
C ARG A 52 -0.52 12.70 -1.72
N TRP A 53 0.50 12.60 -2.57
CA TRP A 53 0.31 12.30 -3.99
C TRP A 53 -0.30 10.91 -4.18
N MET A 54 0.18 9.90 -3.44
CA MET A 54 -0.38 8.56 -3.47
C MET A 54 -1.85 8.54 -3.05
N LEU A 55 -2.21 9.27 -1.98
CA LEU A 55 -3.58 9.39 -1.51
C LEU A 55 -4.48 10.08 -2.55
N GLN A 56 -3.95 11.09 -3.25
CA GLN A 56 -4.66 11.78 -4.32
C GLN A 56 -4.94 10.84 -5.51
N LYS A 57 -3.96 10.02 -5.92
CA LYS A 57 -4.12 9.04 -7.00
C LYS A 57 -5.07 7.91 -6.63
N ASP A 58 -4.96 7.44 -5.41
CA ASP A 58 -5.84 6.42 -4.87
C ASP A 58 -7.30 6.90 -4.76
N LYS A 59 -7.53 8.17 -4.41
CA LYS A 59 -8.87 8.77 -4.44
C LYS A 59 -9.47 8.84 -5.85
N LEU A 60 -8.62 8.94 -6.88
CA LEU A 60 -9.04 8.92 -8.28
C LEU A 60 -9.22 7.50 -8.84
N GLY A 61 -8.91 6.45 -8.07
CA GLY A 61 -8.93 5.07 -8.55
C GLY A 61 -7.88 4.79 -9.63
N GLN A 62 -6.75 5.49 -9.60
CA GLN A 62 -5.68 5.32 -10.59
C GLN A 62 -4.54 4.46 -10.05
N ASP A 63 -4.01 3.59 -10.91
CA ASP A 63 -2.80 2.84 -10.62
C ASP A 63 -1.58 3.75 -10.46
N MET A 64 -0.64 3.31 -9.62
CA MET A 64 0.55 4.06 -9.28
C MET A 64 1.80 3.21 -9.50
N ILE A 65 2.79 3.80 -10.17
CA ILE A 65 4.14 3.24 -10.27
C ILE A 65 5.14 4.18 -9.61
N LEU A 66 5.94 3.66 -8.68
CA LEU A 66 6.97 4.44 -7.99
C LEU A 66 8.34 4.19 -8.64
N LEU A 67 8.83 5.20 -9.36
CA LEU A 67 10.13 5.17 -10.04
C LEU A 67 11.20 5.93 -9.24
N GLY A 68 12.44 5.47 -9.31
CA GLY A 68 13.56 6.14 -8.64
C GLY A 68 14.81 5.27 -8.53
N ARG A 69 15.88 5.86 -7.98
CA ARG A 69 17.16 5.16 -7.74
C ARG A 69 16.95 3.90 -6.88
N PRO A 70 17.71 2.82 -7.12
CA PRO A 70 17.64 1.61 -6.30
C PRO A 70 17.80 1.94 -4.81
N GLY A 71 16.96 1.34 -3.97
CA GLY A 71 16.93 1.60 -2.53
C GLY A 71 15.62 1.22 -1.86
N ASN A 72 15.59 1.28 -0.53
CA ASN A 72 14.45 0.89 0.30
C ASN A 72 13.31 1.92 0.34
N LEU A 73 13.57 3.17 -0.06
CA LEU A 73 12.64 4.29 0.11
C LEU A 73 11.25 4.01 -0.48
N ARG A 74 11.18 3.49 -1.72
CA ARG A 74 9.92 3.25 -2.43
C ARG A 74 9.11 2.13 -1.78
N ARG A 75 9.78 1.04 -1.38
CA ARG A 75 9.15 -0.04 -0.62
C ARG A 75 8.63 0.48 0.72
N ASN A 76 9.43 1.26 1.43
CA ASN A 76 9.01 1.86 2.70
C ASN A 76 7.83 2.82 2.52
N LEU A 77 7.78 3.61 1.45
CA LEU A 77 6.63 4.48 1.16
C LEU A 77 5.35 3.67 0.93
N ILE A 78 5.42 2.56 0.19
CA ILE A 78 4.27 1.67 -0.02
C ILE A 78 3.81 1.08 1.31
N MET A 79 4.74 0.55 2.11
CA MET A 79 4.41 -0.03 3.42
C MET A 79 3.80 1.01 4.36
N GLN A 80 4.34 2.23 4.40
CA GLN A 80 3.80 3.35 5.18
C GLN A 80 2.41 3.76 4.70
N PHE A 81 2.22 3.85 3.39
CA PHE A 81 0.92 4.20 2.81
C PHE A 81 -0.14 3.16 3.15
N SER A 82 0.18 1.88 3.02
CA SER A 82 -0.75 0.80 3.32
C SER A 82 -1.03 0.65 4.82
N GLU A 83 -0.04 0.87 5.69
CA GLU A 83 -0.26 0.93 7.14
C GLU A 83 -1.23 2.07 7.49
N LEU A 84 -1.02 3.26 6.91
CA LEU A 84 -1.85 4.44 7.11
C LEU A 84 -3.28 4.28 6.58
N THR A 85 -3.45 3.60 5.44
CA THR A 85 -4.75 3.37 4.79
C THR A 85 -5.39 2.04 5.18
N ARG A 86 -4.76 1.27 6.07
CA ARG A 86 -5.14 -0.10 6.47
C ARG A 86 -5.37 -1.05 5.29
N ARG A 87 -4.51 -0.95 4.28
CA ARG A 87 -4.58 -1.79 3.09
C ARG A 87 -3.74 -3.04 3.24
N GLU A 88 -4.32 -4.13 2.81
CA GLU A 88 -3.66 -5.42 2.65
C GLU A 88 -2.65 -5.32 1.50
N ILE A 89 -1.47 -5.92 1.67
CA ILE A 89 -0.45 -5.96 0.63
C ILE A 89 -0.13 -7.41 0.30
N GLU A 90 -0.11 -7.70 -1.00
CA GLU A 90 0.55 -8.87 -1.55
C GLU A 90 1.88 -8.46 -2.21
N TYR A 91 2.93 -9.25 -1.99
CA TYR A 91 4.23 -9.03 -2.62
C TYR A 91 4.42 -9.98 -3.80
N ILE A 92 4.52 -9.40 -4.99
CA ILE A 92 4.83 -10.12 -6.22
C ILE A 92 6.25 -9.73 -6.67
N LEU A 93 7.14 -10.72 -6.75
CA LEU A 93 8.49 -10.53 -7.29
C LEU A 93 8.44 -10.66 -8.82
N LEU A 94 8.96 -9.65 -9.52
CA LEU A 94 9.16 -9.70 -10.97
C LEU A 94 10.64 -9.86 -11.28
N ASN A 95 10.97 -10.87 -12.08
CA ASN A 95 12.29 -11.10 -12.67
C ASN A 95 12.19 -11.05 -14.20
N ARG A 96 13.34 -11.10 -14.89
CA ARG A 96 13.36 -11.11 -16.37
C ARG A 96 12.57 -12.26 -16.97
N ASP A 97 12.49 -13.37 -16.24
CA ASP A 97 11.83 -14.60 -16.69
C ASP A 97 10.34 -14.64 -16.29
N THR A 98 9.81 -13.60 -15.64
CA THR A 98 8.39 -13.53 -15.27
C THR A 98 7.59 -13.23 -16.51
N THR A 99 6.78 -14.19 -16.94
CA THR A 99 5.93 -14.06 -18.11
C THR A 99 4.62 -13.37 -17.77
N GLU A 100 3.93 -12.85 -18.79
CA GLU A 100 2.58 -12.33 -18.64
C GLU A 100 1.62 -13.39 -18.07
N SER A 101 1.81 -14.66 -18.41
CA SER A 101 1.04 -15.78 -17.87
C SER A 101 1.23 -15.93 -16.36
N ASP A 102 2.46 -15.76 -15.86
CA ASP A 102 2.76 -15.80 -14.42
C ASP A 102 2.10 -14.64 -13.66
N LEU A 103 1.93 -13.50 -14.33
CA LEU A 103 1.25 -12.32 -13.78
C LEU A 103 -0.28 -12.41 -13.84
N LYS A 104 -0.84 -13.10 -14.84
CA LYS A 104 -2.31 -13.18 -15.04
C LYS A 104 -2.95 -14.34 -14.28
N GLN A 105 -2.24 -15.46 -14.15
CA GLN A 105 -2.77 -16.68 -13.58
C GLN A 105 -1.76 -17.31 -12.63
N ARG A 106 -2.05 -17.24 -11.33
CA ARG A 106 -1.29 -18.00 -10.35
C ARG A 106 -2.01 -19.33 -10.10
N ARG A 107 -1.36 -20.43 -10.46
CA ARG A 107 -1.82 -21.78 -10.12
C ARG A 107 -1.31 -22.12 -8.72
N GLU A 108 -2.19 -22.10 -7.73
CA GLU A 108 -1.89 -22.61 -6.40
C GLU A 108 -2.50 -24.00 -6.23
N ILE A 109 -1.71 -24.94 -5.72
CA ILE A 109 -2.22 -26.26 -5.36
C ILE A 109 -2.60 -26.18 -3.89
N GLN A 110 -3.90 -26.18 -3.63
CA GLN A 110 -4.44 -26.20 -2.28
C GLN A 110 -5.14 -27.54 -2.09
N ASP A 111 -4.72 -28.30 -1.08
CA ASP A 111 -5.29 -29.60 -0.73
C ASP A 111 -5.40 -30.60 -1.91
N GLY A 112 -4.36 -30.64 -2.77
CA GLY A 112 -4.30 -31.55 -3.92
C GLY A 112 -5.13 -31.11 -5.13
N THR A 113 -5.84 -29.99 -5.04
CA THR A 113 -6.62 -29.40 -6.15
C THR A 113 -5.91 -28.16 -6.68
N ALA A 114 -5.79 -28.06 -8.00
CA ALA A 114 -5.23 -26.87 -8.66
C ALA A 114 -6.29 -25.76 -8.72
N THR A 115 -6.11 -24.71 -7.92
CA THR A 115 -6.94 -23.52 -7.93
C THR A 115 -6.23 -22.41 -8.69
N TYR A 116 -6.94 -21.79 -9.64
CA TYR A 116 -6.43 -20.69 -10.44
C TYR A 116 -6.89 -19.37 -9.82
N TYR A 117 -5.96 -18.60 -9.28
CA TYR A 117 -6.21 -17.24 -8.82
C TYR A 117 -5.91 -16.25 -9.96
N ASN A 118 -6.88 -15.40 -10.25
CA ASN A 118 -6.68 -14.30 -11.20
C ASN A 118 -6.11 -13.11 -10.43
N GLN A 119 -4.86 -12.76 -10.72
CA GLN A 119 -4.12 -11.71 -10.03
C GLN A 119 -4.41 -10.31 -10.60
N SER A 120 -5.23 -10.23 -11.65
CA SER A 120 -5.45 -9.02 -12.46
C SER A 120 -6.88 -8.47 -12.42
N ALA A 121 -7.72 -8.96 -11.49
CA ALA A 121 -9.11 -8.54 -11.37
C ALA A 121 -9.31 -7.45 -10.29
#